data_AF-A0A498LQA4-F1
#
_entry.id   AF-A0A498LQA4-F1
#
_cell.length_a   1.000
_cell.length_b   1.000
_cell.length_c   1.000
_cell.angle_alpha   90.00
_cell.angle_beta   90.00
_cell.angle_gamma   90.00
#
_symmetry.space_group_name_H-M   'P 1'
#
loop_
_entity.id
_entity.type
_entity.pdbx_description
1 polymer ?
#
loop_
_entity_poly.entity_id
_entity_poly.type
_entity_poly.pdbx_seq_one_letter_code
_entity_poly.pdbx_strand_id
1 'polypeptide(L)'
;MAQFGHLVAVLSLCLLAVVVNSQENPPPPRQGQEICTQYTNSGTQLLDMPKVFQMMQIEFGWAIQTLNPMVIQQWMDDVDDDHDKLLNLAECAKLVQRVSDSIRRPNTQP
;
A
#
# COMPACT_ATOMS: atom_id res chain seq x y z
N MET A 1 1.76 56.38 29.59
CA MET A 1 1.37 55.14 28.89
C MET A 1 1.46 55.38 27.39
N ALA A 2 2.47 54.82 26.72
CA ALA A 2 2.52 54.64 25.26
C ALA A 2 3.72 53.73 24.97
N GLN A 3 3.48 52.43 25.12
CA GLN A 3 4.42 51.35 24.85
C GLN A 3 4.45 51.01 23.35
N PHE A 4 5.67 50.77 22.84
CA PHE A 4 6.04 49.79 21.83
C PHE A 4 5.13 49.62 20.59
N GLY A 5 5.52 50.18 19.45
CA GLY A 5 4.72 50.09 18.22
C GLY A 5 5.44 49.90 16.89
N HIS A 6 6.75 49.66 16.82
CA HIS A 6 7.46 49.68 15.50
C HIS A 6 8.47 48.55 15.24
N LEU A 7 8.32 47.37 15.83
CA LEU A 7 9.22 46.23 15.54
C LEU A 7 8.48 44.93 15.20
N VAL A 8 7.37 44.99 14.45
CA VAL A 8 6.64 43.78 14.01
C VAL A 8 6.25 43.84 12.53
N ALA A 9 7.06 44.49 11.68
CA ALA A 9 6.76 44.55 10.24
C ALA A 9 7.73 43.72 9.38
N VAL A 10 8.91 43.35 9.87
CA VAL A 10 9.95 42.71 9.03
C VAL A 10 10.03 41.18 9.22
N LEU A 11 9.49 40.64 10.31
CA LEU A 11 9.51 39.20 10.57
C LEU A 11 8.37 38.41 9.90
N SER A 12 7.32 39.07 9.41
CA SER A 12 6.16 38.38 8.82
C SER A 12 6.32 37.96 7.35
N LEU A 13 7.36 38.41 6.64
CA LEU A 13 7.56 38.05 5.24
C LEU A 13 8.37 36.76 5.02
N CYS A 14 8.99 36.19 6.07
CA CYS A 14 9.71 34.92 5.96
C CYS A 14 8.84 33.68 6.28
N LEU A 15 7.62 33.86 6.81
CA LEU A 15 6.75 32.74 7.22
C LEU A 15 5.78 32.27 6.13
N LEU A 16 5.71 32.95 4.98
CA LEU A 16 4.87 32.50 3.86
C LEU A 16 5.55 31.46 2.96
N ALA A 17 6.85 31.19 3.14
CA ALA A 17 7.58 30.20 2.35
C ALA A 17 7.51 28.76 2.92
N VAL A 18 6.93 28.57 4.12
CA VAL A 18 6.90 27.25 4.78
C VAL A 18 5.55 26.54 4.66
N VAL A 19 4.50 27.20 4.14
CA VAL A 19 3.16 26.59 4.01
C VAL A 19 2.82 26.15 2.58
N VAL A 20 3.83 26.01 1.70
CA VAL A 20 3.67 25.44 0.35
C VAL A 20 4.43 24.11 0.23
N ASN A 21 4.32 23.26 1.25
CA ASN A 21 4.69 21.85 1.16
C ASN A 21 3.78 20.96 2.04
N SER A 22 2.55 21.41 2.25
CA SER A 22 1.46 20.55 2.73
C SER A 22 0.58 20.12 1.56
N GLN A 23 1.20 19.70 0.45
CA GLN A 23 0.59 18.57 -0.24
C GLN A 23 1.06 17.36 0.53
N GLU A 24 0.13 16.76 1.26
CA GLU A 24 0.15 15.35 1.60
C GLU A 24 0.72 14.60 0.40
N ASN A 25 2.04 14.35 0.40
CA ASN A 25 2.55 13.22 -0.34
C ASN A 25 1.86 12.05 0.35
N PRO A 26 0.92 11.35 -0.31
CA PRO A 26 0.46 10.08 0.24
C PRO A 26 1.74 9.30 0.56
N PRO A 27 1.81 8.63 1.74
CA PRO A 27 2.97 7.84 2.09
C PRO A 27 3.34 7.01 0.86
N PRO A 28 4.64 6.95 0.47
CA PRO A 28 5.03 6.27 -0.76
C PRO A 28 4.34 4.91 -0.78
N PRO A 29 3.62 4.59 -1.87
CA PRO A 29 2.73 3.45 -1.90
C PRO A 29 3.51 2.25 -1.41
N ARG A 30 2.96 1.54 -0.42
CA ARG A 30 3.59 0.30 0.06
C ARG A 30 3.75 -0.60 -1.17
N GLN A 31 4.84 -1.36 -1.28
CA GLN A 31 5.16 -2.19 -2.46
C GLN A 31 3.93 -2.96 -3.02
N GLY A 32 3.01 -3.39 -2.14
CA GLY A 32 1.73 -3.97 -2.52
C GLY A 32 0.78 -3.07 -3.34
N GLN A 33 0.66 -1.78 -3.03
CA GLN A 33 -0.14 -0.84 -3.83
C GLN A 33 0.41 -0.64 -5.24
N GLU A 34 1.73 -0.54 -5.39
CA GLU A 34 2.36 -0.35 -6.71
C GLU A 34 2.12 -1.56 -7.61
N ILE A 35 2.28 -2.76 -7.08
CA ILE A 35 1.98 -4.03 -7.78
C ILE A 35 0.50 -4.08 -8.12
N CYS A 36 -0.38 -3.94 -7.12
CA CYS A 36 -1.82 -4.11 -7.31
C CYS A 36 -2.47 -3.07 -8.22
N THR A 37 -1.88 -1.87 -8.36
CA THR A 37 -2.34 -0.84 -9.31
C THR A 37 -2.29 -1.36 -10.76
N GLN A 38 -1.29 -2.18 -11.09
CA GLN A 38 -1.13 -2.74 -12.43
C GLN A 38 -2.21 -3.78 -12.75
N TYR A 39 -2.56 -4.61 -11.77
CA TYR A 39 -3.51 -5.71 -11.98
C TYR A 39 -4.98 -5.26 -11.85
N THR A 40 -5.26 -4.25 -11.03
CA THR A 40 -6.61 -3.70 -10.78
C THR A 40 -6.97 -2.54 -11.73
N ASN A 41 -6.15 -2.25 -12.73
CA ASN A 41 -6.34 -1.07 -13.61
C ASN A 41 -6.56 0.21 -12.78
N SER A 42 -5.59 0.55 -11.91
CA SER A 42 -5.67 1.66 -10.96
C SER A 42 -6.88 1.62 -10.01
N GLY A 43 -7.28 0.42 -9.59
CA GLY A 43 -8.37 0.21 -8.63
C GLY A 43 -9.78 0.16 -9.23
N THR A 44 -9.92 0.22 -10.55
CA THR A 44 -11.22 0.14 -11.23
C THR A 44 -11.71 -1.28 -11.48
N GLN A 45 -10.79 -2.25 -11.48
CA GLN A 45 -11.07 -3.65 -11.70
C GLN A 45 -10.82 -4.45 -10.40
N LEU A 46 -11.78 -5.30 -10.06
CA LEU A 46 -11.62 -6.32 -9.02
C LEU A 46 -10.88 -7.55 -9.57
N LEU A 47 -10.12 -8.22 -8.72
CA LEU A 47 -9.33 -9.40 -9.08
C LEU A 47 -10.03 -10.68 -8.65
N ASP A 48 -10.31 -11.55 -9.61
CA ASP A 48 -10.75 -12.91 -9.33
C ASP A 48 -9.56 -13.83 -9.01
N MET A 49 -9.87 -15.03 -8.50
CA MET A 49 -8.86 -16.01 -8.13
C MET A 49 -7.85 -16.34 -9.25
N PRO A 50 -8.27 -16.55 -10.53
CA PRO A 50 -7.31 -16.72 -11.63
C PRO A 50 -6.34 -15.56 -11.80
N LYS A 51 -6.81 -14.30 -11.75
CA LYS A 51 -5.92 -13.14 -11.84
C LYS A 51 -5.00 -13.01 -10.63
N VAL A 52 -5.50 -13.27 -9.43
CA VAL A 52 -4.68 -13.30 -8.21
C VAL A 52 -3.59 -14.36 -8.32
N PHE A 53 -3.93 -15.56 -8.77
CA PHE A 53 -2.96 -16.65 -8.98
C PHE A 53 -1.88 -16.25 -9.99
N GLN A 54 -2.27 -15.66 -11.12
CA GLN A 54 -1.33 -15.16 -12.13
C GLN A 54 -0.39 -14.09 -11.55
N MET A 55 -0.93 -13.10 -10.85
CA MET A 55 -0.14 -12.06 -10.19
C MET A 55 0.89 -12.67 -9.23
N MET A 56 0.48 -13.64 -8.42
CA MET A 56 1.39 -14.30 -7.47
C MET A 56 2.52 -15.05 -8.15
N GLN A 57 2.24 -15.73 -9.28
CA GLN A 57 3.28 -16.41 -10.04
C GLN A 57 4.29 -15.43 -10.65
N ILE A 58 3.83 -14.29 -11.18
CA ILE A 58 4.69 -13.30 -11.81
C ILE A 58 5.57 -12.61 -10.77
N GLU A 59 4.98 -12.12 -9.68
CA GLU A 59 5.68 -11.30 -8.69
C GLU A 59 6.50 -12.14 -7.69
N PHE A 60 6.04 -13.35 -7.38
CA PHE A 60 6.61 -14.17 -6.30
C PHE A 60 7.01 -15.60 -6.70
N GLY A 61 6.80 -16.01 -7.97
CA GLY A 61 7.04 -17.39 -8.43
C GLY A 61 8.48 -17.88 -8.21
N TRP A 62 9.46 -16.98 -8.23
CA TRP A 62 10.86 -17.32 -7.94
C TRP A 62 11.14 -17.54 -6.46
N ALA A 63 10.38 -16.89 -5.58
CA ALA A 63 10.58 -16.89 -4.14
C ALA A 63 9.76 -17.97 -3.41
N ILE A 64 8.61 -18.37 -3.97
CA ILE A 64 7.71 -19.36 -3.37
C ILE A 64 7.71 -20.63 -4.22
N GLN A 65 8.49 -21.62 -3.80
CA GLN A 65 8.56 -22.94 -4.46
C GLN A 65 7.26 -23.75 -4.35
N THR A 66 6.36 -23.39 -3.43
CA THR A 66 5.13 -24.13 -3.10
C THR A 66 3.85 -23.30 -3.33
N LEU A 67 3.83 -22.44 -4.36
CA LEU A 67 2.64 -21.72 -4.80
C LEU A 67 1.58 -22.72 -5.32
N ASN A 68 0.78 -23.26 -4.40
CA ASN A 68 -0.33 -24.16 -4.69
C ASN A 68 -1.64 -23.36 -4.69
N PRO A 69 -2.56 -23.59 -5.65
CA PRO A 69 -3.88 -22.96 -5.69
C PRO A 69 -4.63 -22.94 -4.34
N MET A 70 -4.53 -24.01 -3.55
CA MET A 70 -5.19 -24.10 -2.24
C MET A 70 -4.67 -23.08 -1.22
N VAL A 71 -3.35 -22.81 -1.23
CA VAL A 71 -2.73 -21.82 -0.33
C VAL A 71 -3.11 -20.41 -0.74
N ILE A 72 -3.13 -20.14 -2.05
CA ILE A 72 -3.56 -18.83 -2.55
C ILE A 72 -5.03 -18.59 -2.24
N GLN A 73 -5.88 -19.61 -2.36
CA GLN A 73 -7.30 -19.49 -2.00
C GLN A 73 -7.44 -19.11 -0.53
N GLN A 74 -6.72 -19.79 0.37
CA GLN A 74 -6.73 -19.45 1.78
C GLN A 74 -6.26 -18.00 2.04
N TRP A 75 -5.21 -17.55 1.36
CA TRP A 75 -4.74 -16.18 1.51
C TRP A 75 -5.71 -15.14 0.95
N MET A 76 -6.41 -15.46 -0.13
CA MET A 76 -7.47 -14.63 -0.69
C MET A 76 -8.62 -14.52 0.29
N ASP A 77 -9.10 -15.65 0.82
CA ASP A 77 -10.17 -15.68 1.84
C ASP A 77 -9.77 -14.93 3.13
N ASP A 78 -8.47 -14.91 3.48
CA ASP A 78 -7.96 -14.20 4.66
C ASP A 78 -7.94 -12.66 4.50
N VAL A 79 -7.99 -12.14 3.26
CA VAL A 79 -7.88 -10.69 2.98
C VAL A 79 -9.11 -10.11 2.29
N ASP A 80 -10.01 -10.95 1.79
CA ASP A 80 -11.32 -10.63 1.24
C ASP A 80 -12.25 -10.22 2.40
N ASP A 81 -12.25 -8.93 2.74
CA ASP A 81 -12.94 -8.44 3.94
C ASP A 81 -14.45 -8.36 3.74
N ASP A 82 -14.91 -8.20 2.50
CA ASP A 82 -16.32 -8.11 2.15
C ASP A 82 -16.92 -9.45 1.67
N HIS A 83 -16.08 -10.49 1.57
CA HIS A 83 -16.42 -11.87 1.26
C HIS A 83 -17.08 -12.04 -0.13
N ASP A 84 -16.75 -11.17 -1.08
CA ASP A 84 -17.32 -11.20 -2.44
C ASP A 84 -16.54 -12.14 -3.40
N LYS A 85 -15.44 -12.74 -2.91
CA LYS A 85 -14.52 -13.61 -3.67
C LYS A 85 -13.79 -12.91 -4.79
N LEU A 86 -13.70 -11.59 -4.72
CA LEU A 86 -12.91 -10.73 -5.58
C LEU A 86 -12.06 -9.85 -4.69
N LEU A 87 -10.90 -9.41 -5.17
CA LEU A 87 -10.06 -8.48 -4.42
C LEU A 87 -10.11 -7.10 -5.05
N ASN A 88 -10.50 -6.11 -4.26
CA ASN A 88 -10.29 -4.71 -4.61
C ASN A 88 -8.80 -4.31 -4.41
N LEU A 89 -8.45 -3.08 -4.75
CA LEU A 89 -7.07 -2.57 -4.64
C LEU A 89 -6.51 -2.67 -3.21
N ALA A 90 -7.32 -2.40 -2.20
CA ALA A 90 -6.88 -2.44 -0.81
C ALA A 90 -6.62 -3.88 -0.34
N GLU A 91 -7.50 -4.81 -0.67
CA GLU A 91 -7.38 -6.23 -0.31
C GLU A 91 -6.22 -6.90 -1.06
N CYS A 92 -6.07 -6.59 -2.34
CA CYS A 92 -4.89 -6.99 -3.11
C CYS A 92 -3.60 -6.50 -2.43
N ALA A 93 -3.53 -5.23 -2.02
CA ALA A 93 -2.34 -4.70 -1.37
C ALA A 93 -2.04 -5.39 -0.02
N LYS A 94 -3.08 -5.76 0.75
CA LYS A 94 -2.96 -6.57 1.97
C LYS A 94 -2.38 -7.95 1.66
N LEU A 95 -2.90 -8.61 0.62
CA LEU A 95 -2.43 -9.91 0.19
C LEU A 95 -0.94 -9.86 -0.20
N VAL A 96 -0.54 -8.92 -1.05
CA VAL A 96 0.85 -8.76 -1.49
C VAL A 96 1.78 -8.47 -0.31
N GLN A 97 1.34 -7.64 0.65
CA GLN A 97 2.11 -7.38 1.87
C GLN A 97 2.30 -8.65 2.71
N ARG A 98 1.24 -9.41 2.95
CA ARG A 98 1.28 -10.68 3.72
C ARG A 98 2.24 -11.69 3.09
N VAL A 99 2.21 -11.81 1.76
CA VAL A 99 3.09 -12.71 1.01
C VAL A 99 4.55 -12.23 1.06
N SER A 100 4.78 -10.94 0.89
CA SER A 100 6.13 -10.36 1.02
C SER A 100 6.72 -10.59 2.42
N ASP A 101 5.91 -10.44 3.46
CA ASP A 101 6.32 -10.66 4.85
C ASP A 101 6.62 -12.14 5.14
N SER A 102 5.87 -13.07 4.57
CA SER A 102 6.11 -14.51 4.73
C SER A 102 7.40 -14.99 4.05
N ILE A 103 7.80 -14.34 2.94
CA ILE A 103 9.07 -14.61 2.26
C ILE A 103 10.24 -13.98 3.01
N ARG A 104 10.11 -12.71 3.45
CA ARG A 104 11.20 -11.96 4.11
C ARG A 104 11.51 -12.45 5.51
N ARG A 105 10.56 -13.09 6.19
CA ARG A 105 10.77 -13.74 7.49
C ARG A 105 10.72 -15.26 7.32
N PRO A 106 11.83 -15.92 6.95
CA PRO A 106 11.88 -17.36 7.11
C PRO A 106 11.77 -17.65 8.60
N ASN A 107 10.67 -18.30 9.01
CA ASN A 107 10.38 -18.83 10.35
C ASN A 107 11.50 -18.63 11.39
N THR A 108 11.41 -17.53 12.14
CA THR A 108 11.83 -17.54 13.55
C THR A 108 10.59 -17.89 14.37
N GLN A 109 10.15 -19.14 14.26
CA GLN A 109 9.25 -19.72 15.28
C GLN A 109 10.12 -20.13 16.48
N PRO A 110 9.74 -19.80 17.72
CA PRO A 110 10.28 -20.46 18.92
C PRO A 110 9.85 -21.93 18.99
#